data_AF-A0A7Y2K4M9-F1
#
_entry.id   AF-A0A7Y2K4M9-F1
#
_cell.length_a   1.000
_cell.length_b   1.000
_cell.length_c   1.000
_cell.angle_alpha   90.00
_cell.angle_beta   90.00
_cell.angle_gamma   90.00
#
_symmetry.space_group_name_H-M   'P 1'
#
loop_
_entity.id
_entity.type
_entity.pdbx_description
1 polymer ?
#
loop_
_entity_poly.entity_id
_entity_poly.type
_entity_poly.pdbx_seq_one_letter_code
_entity_poly.pdbx_strand_id
1 'polypeptide(L)'
;MQIKRLFTKAGKDPLSSIKFEKRTSEIKNPDGTIVFRMEDVLVPDNWTQVATDIIAQKYFRKAGVPKLLKKMNEEGVPEWLQPSVEDDVKIKQLPDNDRYTSEKDSKQVFHRLAGCWTYWGWKGDYFDTEEDAKAFYDELMYMLTNQIAAPNSPQWFNTGLNWAYGITGPSQGHYFVDYKTRKMTQSSDAYTHPQPHACFIQSVSDDLVNEGGIMDLWVREARLFKYGSGTGSNFSELRGSNEPLSGGGKSSGLM
;
A
#
# COMPACT_ATOMS: atom_id res chain seq x y z
N MET A 1 -11.90 10.96 18.22
CA MET A 1 -12.59 9.66 18.05
C MET A 1 -12.16 8.72 19.17
N GLN A 2 -13.13 8.25 19.95
CA GLN A 2 -12.92 7.21 20.97
C GLN A 2 -12.91 5.83 20.32
N ILE A 3 -11.99 4.96 20.74
CA ILE A 3 -11.86 3.60 20.21
C ILE A 3 -12.03 2.58 21.32
N LYS A 4 -13.12 1.82 21.25
CA LYS A 4 -13.40 0.74 22.18
C LYS A 4 -12.65 -0.53 21.76
N ARG A 5 -11.83 -1.06 22.66
CA ARG A 5 -11.19 -2.38 22.49
C ARG A 5 -12.24 -3.50 22.58
N LEU A 6 -12.26 -4.39 21.59
CA LEU A 6 -13.16 -5.55 21.54
C LEU A 6 -12.38 -6.86 21.61
N PHE A 7 -11.24 -6.93 20.92
CA PHE A 7 -10.42 -8.14 20.83
C PHE A 7 -9.16 -8.08 21.69
N THR A 8 -8.64 -6.88 21.95
CA THR A 8 -7.35 -6.65 22.60
C THR A 8 -7.48 -6.10 24.01
N LYS A 9 -6.37 -6.05 24.75
CA LYS A 9 -6.30 -5.48 26.10
C LYS A 9 -5.16 -4.46 26.15
N ALA A 10 -5.41 -3.31 26.76
CA ALA A 10 -4.42 -2.25 26.92
C ALA A 10 -3.13 -2.77 27.57
N GLY A 11 -1.98 -2.36 27.04
CA GLY A 11 -0.65 -2.74 27.53
C GLY A 11 -0.24 -4.19 27.27
N LYS A 12 -1.05 -4.99 26.55
CA LYS A 12 -0.67 -6.34 26.12
C LYS A 12 -0.40 -6.34 24.62
N ASP A 13 0.54 -7.19 24.19
CA ASP A 13 0.77 -7.45 22.77
C ASP A 13 -0.55 -7.93 22.12
N PRO A 14 -1.07 -7.23 21.10
CA PRO A 14 -2.33 -7.60 20.43
C PRO A 14 -2.30 -8.99 19.82
N LEU A 15 -1.12 -9.56 19.54
CA LEU A 15 -0.98 -10.87 18.92
C LEU A 15 -0.64 -11.99 19.92
N SER A 16 -0.57 -11.67 21.23
CA SER A 16 -0.14 -12.62 22.27
C SER A 16 -0.99 -13.89 22.39
N SER A 17 -2.25 -13.87 21.93
CA SER A 17 -3.13 -15.05 21.92
C SER A 17 -3.04 -15.89 20.64
N ILE A 18 -2.24 -15.48 19.65
CA ILE A 18 -2.18 -16.10 18.33
C ILE A 18 -0.87 -16.87 18.21
N LYS A 19 -0.97 -18.14 17.80
CA LYS A 19 0.20 -18.96 17.52
C LYS A 19 0.62 -18.75 16.08
N PHE A 20 1.93 -18.64 15.87
CA PHE A 20 2.52 -18.50 14.55
C PHE A 20 3.39 -19.70 14.25
N GLU A 21 3.42 -20.10 12.99
CA GLU A 21 4.27 -21.15 12.49
C GLU A 21 4.95 -20.74 11.18
N LYS A 22 6.06 -21.40 10.90
CA LYS A 22 6.80 -21.21 9.65
C LYS A 22 6.28 -22.18 8.61
N ARG A 23 6.00 -21.66 7.42
CA ARG A 23 5.59 -22.45 6.24
C ARG A 23 6.47 -22.10 5.04
N THR A 24 6.46 -22.98 4.06
CA THR A 24 7.06 -22.71 2.76
C THR A 24 5.94 -22.39 1.78
N SER A 25 6.07 -21.30 1.04
CA SER A 25 5.26 -21.02 -0.13
C SER A 25 6.01 -21.44 -1.38
N GLU A 26 5.38 -22.23 -2.26
CA GLU A 26 6.01 -22.73 -3.48
C GLU A 26 5.00 -22.79 -4.62
N ILE A 27 5.40 -22.32 -5.80
CA ILE A 27 4.67 -22.50 -7.05
C ILE A 27 5.51 -23.39 -7.95
N LYS A 28 4.88 -24.44 -8.48
CA LYS A 28 5.47 -25.31 -9.50
C LYS A 28 4.68 -25.21 -10.79
N ASN A 29 5.38 -25.29 -11.90
CA ASN A 29 4.79 -25.55 -13.21
C ASN A 29 4.26 -26.99 -13.27
N PRO A 30 3.40 -27.33 -14.26
CA PRO A 30 2.94 -28.70 -14.47
C PRO A 30 4.07 -29.72 -14.68
N ASP A 31 5.24 -29.27 -15.18
CA ASP A 31 6.44 -30.10 -15.35
C ASP A 31 7.26 -30.29 -14.05
N GLY A 32 6.82 -29.71 -12.93
CA GLY A 32 7.47 -29.80 -11.63
C GLY A 32 8.54 -28.73 -11.38
N THR A 33 8.88 -27.88 -12.35
CA THR A 33 9.86 -26.80 -12.17
C THR A 33 9.33 -25.71 -11.24
N ILE A 34 10.19 -25.19 -10.35
CA ILE A 34 9.81 -24.18 -9.35
C ILE A 34 9.81 -22.80 -10.00
N VAL A 35 8.66 -22.13 -9.97
CA VAL A 35 8.47 -20.75 -10.45
C VAL A 35 8.75 -19.75 -9.34
N PHE A 36 8.37 -20.09 -8.11
CA PHE A 36 8.56 -19.26 -6.94
C PHE A 36 8.69 -20.17 -5.72
N ARG A 37 9.63 -19.84 -4.83
CA ARG A 37 9.76 -20.50 -3.53
C ARG A 37 10.19 -19.48 -2.50
N MET A 38 9.51 -19.51 -1.35
CA MET A 38 9.82 -18.70 -0.20
C MET A 38 9.70 -19.55 1.06
N GLU A 39 10.83 -19.76 1.72
CA GLU A 39 10.91 -20.54 2.96
C GLU A 39 10.75 -19.63 4.17
N ASP A 40 10.48 -20.26 5.33
CA ASP A 40 10.35 -19.55 6.62
C ASP A 40 9.30 -18.43 6.63
N VAL A 41 8.22 -18.57 5.86
CA VAL A 41 7.09 -17.63 5.89
C VAL A 41 6.36 -17.77 7.22
N LEU A 42 6.41 -16.74 8.07
CA LEU A 42 5.77 -16.76 9.38
C LEU A 42 4.33 -16.25 9.30
N VAL A 43 3.37 -17.15 9.55
CA VAL A 43 1.92 -16.89 9.48
C VAL A 43 1.20 -17.49 10.68
N PRO A 44 -0.02 -17.03 11.01
CA PRO A 44 -0.85 -17.69 12.02
C PRO A 44 -1.09 -19.18 11.69
N ASP A 45 -1.09 -20.03 12.71
CA ASP A 45 -1.24 -21.48 12.56
C ASP A 45 -2.60 -21.89 11.98
N ASN A 46 -3.63 -21.09 12.25
CA ASN A 46 -4.99 -21.29 11.74
C ASN A 46 -5.18 -20.90 10.26
N TRP A 47 -4.19 -20.29 9.60
CA TRP A 47 -4.29 -19.96 8.17
C TRP A 47 -4.28 -21.23 7.31
N THR A 48 -4.86 -21.16 6.12
CA THR A 48 -4.70 -22.21 5.11
C THR A 48 -3.38 -22.05 4.36
N GLN A 49 -2.87 -23.11 3.73
CA GLN A 49 -1.70 -23.01 2.85
C GLN A 49 -1.94 -21.99 1.71
N VAL A 50 -3.15 -21.95 1.15
CA VAL A 50 -3.52 -20.98 0.11
C VAL A 50 -3.39 -19.53 0.62
N ALA A 51 -3.78 -19.24 1.85
CA ALA A 51 -3.60 -17.91 2.44
C ALA A 51 -2.11 -17.56 2.62
N THR A 52 -1.30 -18.52 3.08
CA THR A 52 0.17 -18.40 3.14
C THR A 52 0.75 -18.08 1.77
N ASP A 53 0.30 -18.79 0.74
CA ASP A 53 0.78 -18.62 -0.62
C ASP A 53 0.42 -17.25 -1.19
N ILE A 54 -0.82 -16.80 -0.98
CA ILE A 54 -1.28 -15.48 -1.44
C ILE A 54 -0.47 -14.36 -0.78
N ILE A 55 -0.29 -14.38 0.55
CA ILE A 55 0.46 -13.30 1.22
C ILE A 55 1.92 -13.27 0.77
N ALA A 56 2.57 -14.43 0.68
CA ALA A 56 3.97 -14.52 0.29
C ALA A 56 4.20 -14.07 -1.17
N GLN A 57 3.28 -14.41 -2.07
CA GLN A 57 3.45 -14.15 -3.49
C GLN A 57 3.01 -12.74 -3.91
N LYS A 58 1.97 -12.21 -3.28
CA LYS A 58 1.31 -10.97 -3.70
C LYS A 58 1.60 -9.80 -2.77
N TYR A 59 1.55 -10.00 -1.46
CA TYR A 59 1.48 -8.88 -0.51
C TYR A 59 2.78 -8.59 0.23
N PHE A 60 3.67 -9.57 0.37
CA PHE A 60 5.01 -9.31 0.86
C PHE A 60 5.80 -8.43 -0.10
N ARG A 61 6.41 -7.39 0.45
CA ARG A 61 7.41 -6.60 -0.23
C ARG A 61 8.61 -7.48 -0.51
N LYS A 62 8.85 -7.76 -1.80
CA LYS A 62 9.84 -8.75 -2.24
C LYS A 62 11.29 -8.28 -2.19
N ALA A 63 11.55 -6.97 -2.10
CA ALA A 63 12.89 -6.42 -2.09
C ALA A 63 12.91 -4.98 -1.56
N GLY A 64 14.10 -4.53 -1.17
CA GLY A 64 14.37 -3.16 -0.77
C GLY A 64 13.89 -2.82 0.64
N VAL A 65 13.54 -3.81 1.46
CA VAL A 65 13.29 -3.60 2.89
C VAL A 65 14.65 -3.50 3.58
N PRO A 66 15.02 -2.36 4.20
CA PRO A 66 16.30 -2.25 4.91
C PRO A 66 16.34 -3.22 6.09
N LYS A 67 17.45 -3.94 6.26
CA LYS A 67 17.61 -4.84 7.42
C LYS A 67 17.75 -4.10 8.73
N LEU A 68 18.35 -2.91 8.70
CA LEU A 68 18.62 -2.09 9.87
C LEU A 68 17.89 -0.77 9.72
N LEU A 69 16.97 -0.53 10.65
CA LEU A 69 16.11 0.64 10.70
C LEU A 69 16.39 1.42 11.98
N LYS A 70 16.16 2.74 11.93
CA LYS A 70 16.12 3.63 13.09
C LYS A 70 14.80 4.38 13.10
N LYS A 71 14.32 4.74 14.29
CA LYS A 71 13.16 5.63 14.41
C LYS A 71 13.56 7.04 14.01
N MET A 72 12.73 7.67 13.18
CA MET A 72 12.86 9.09 12.85
C MET A 72 11.99 9.86 13.84
N ASN A 73 12.62 10.68 14.67
CA ASN A 73 11.89 11.48 15.65
C ASN A 73 11.15 12.62 14.93
N GLU A 74 9.84 12.57 14.97
CA GLU A 74 8.95 13.59 14.46
C GLU A 74 8.23 14.28 15.63
N GLU A 75 8.31 15.61 15.67
CA GLU A 75 7.67 16.41 16.71
C GLU A 75 6.14 16.23 16.71
N GLY A 76 5.57 16.09 17.90
CA GLY A 76 4.14 15.87 18.09
C GLY A 76 3.66 14.45 17.78
N VAL A 77 4.56 13.51 17.46
CA VAL A 77 4.23 12.09 17.29
C VAL A 77 4.72 11.30 18.53
N PRO A 78 3.91 10.41 19.12
CA PRO A 78 4.33 9.57 20.23
C PRO A 78 5.48 8.64 19.86
N GLU A 79 6.38 8.35 20.80
CA GLU A 79 7.58 7.54 20.59
C GLU A 79 7.29 6.18 19.91
N TRP A 80 6.20 5.52 20.30
CA TRP A 80 5.80 4.22 19.77
C TRP A 80 5.27 4.27 18.33
N LEU A 81 4.79 5.42 17.87
CA LEU A 81 4.17 5.63 16.55
C LEU A 81 5.13 6.29 15.55
N GLN A 82 6.37 6.55 15.96
CA GLN A 82 7.38 7.18 15.12
C GLN A 82 7.64 6.34 13.86
N PRO A 83 7.70 6.98 12.67
CA PRO A 83 8.12 6.32 11.44
C PRO A 83 9.55 5.79 11.57
N SER A 84 9.86 4.77 10.78
CA SER A 84 11.20 4.20 10.70
C SER A 84 11.83 4.55 9.36
N VAL A 85 13.14 4.74 9.35
CA VAL A 85 13.96 4.95 8.15
C VAL A 85 15.18 4.05 8.18
N GLU A 86 15.85 3.89 7.04
CA GLU A 86 17.13 3.20 6.97
C GLU A 86 18.15 3.78 7.97
N ASP A 87 18.83 2.92 8.72
CA ASP A 87 19.94 3.32 9.57
C ASP A 87 21.23 3.40 8.73
N ASP A 88 21.41 4.51 8.01
CA ASP A 88 22.54 4.72 7.06
C ASP A 88 23.93 4.44 7.66
N VAL A 89 24.06 4.57 8.98
CA VAL A 89 25.34 4.36 9.68
C VAL A 89 25.57 2.87 9.90
N LYS A 90 24.57 2.15 10.42
CA LYS A 90 24.72 0.72 10.71
C LYS A 90 24.62 -0.14 9.45
N ILE A 91 23.79 0.25 8.48
CA ILE A 91 23.60 -0.53 7.26
C ILE A 91 24.87 -0.57 6.39
N LYS A 92 25.67 0.51 6.40
CA LYS A 92 26.97 0.56 5.71
C LYS A 92 28.02 -0.39 6.31
N GLN A 93 27.81 -0.85 7.55
CA GLN A 93 28.67 -1.85 8.19
C GLN A 93 28.36 -3.27 7.70
N LEU A 94 27.20 -3.48 7.06
CA LEU A 94 26.86 -4.75 6.42
C LEU A 94 27.44 -4.83 5.00
N PRO A 95 27.78 -6.04 4.52
CA PRO A 95 28.09 -6.28 3.11
C PRO A 95 26.97 -5.77 2.19
N ASP A 96 27.32 -5.25 1.02
CA ASP A 96 26.36 -4.64 0.08
C ASP A 96 25.17 -5.57 -0.26
N ASN A 97 25.45 -6.86 -0.45
CA ASN A 97 24.45 -7.89 -0.74
C ASN A 97 23.57 -8.28 0.46
N ASP A 98 23.87 -7.78 1.66
CA ASP A 98 23.19 -8.11 2.90
C ASP A 98 22.42 -6.93 3.51
N ARG A 99 22.47 -5.75 2.89
CA ARG A 99 21.80 -4.53 3.40
C ARG A 99 20.28 -4.59 3.34
N TYR A 100 19.74 -5.24 2.32
CA TYR A 100 18.31 -5.27 2.03
C TYR A 100 17.75 -6.69 2.05
N THR A 101 16.46 -6.78 2.32
CA THR A 101 15.71 -8.03 2.39
C THR A 101 14.29 -7.86 1.86
N SER A 102 13.45 -8.87 2.09
CA SER A 102 12.03 -8.90 1.82
C SER A 102 11.23 -9.06 3.11
N GLU A 103 9.93 -8.75 3.06
CA GLU A 103 9.00 -9.19 4.10
C GLU A 103 8.85 -10.72 4.03
N LYS A 104 8.93 -11.39 5.18
CA LYS A 104 8.71 -12.85 5.30
C LYS A 104 7.84 -13.23 6.49
N ASP A 105 7.44 -12.25 7.29
CA ASP A 105 6.61 -12.40 8.46
C ASP A 105 5.33 -11.60 8.24
N SER A 106 4.18 -12.27 8.29
CA SER A 106 2.86 -11.64 8.12
C SER A 106 2.64 -10.45 9.05
N LYS A 107 3.25 -10.46 10.24
CA LYS A 107 3.19 -9.34 11.20
C LYS A 107 3.80 -8.07 10.63
N GLN A 108 4.80 -8.16 9.74
CA GLN A 108 5.40 -7.00 9.09
C GLN A 108 4.38 -6.25 8.24
N VAL A 109 3.58 -6.99 7.47
CA VAL A 109 2.52 -6.43 6.62
C VAL A 109 1.44 -5.77 7.47
N PHE A 110 0.94 -6.47 8.50
CA PHE A 110 -0.09 -5.90 9.38
C PHE A 110 0.42 -4.67 10.11
N HIS A 111 1.68 -4.71 10.58
CA HIS A 111 2.32 -3.60 11.27
C HIS A 111 2.40 -2.35 10.40
N ARG A 112 2.88 -2.48 9.15
CA ARG A 112 2.97 -1.30 8.28
C ARG A 112 1.60 -0.74 7.92
N LEU A 113 0.57 -1.58 7.76
CA LEU A 113 -0.79 -1.12 7.49
C LEU A 113 -1.40 -0.41 8.71
N ALA A 114 -1.53 -1.13 9.82
CA ALA A 114 -2.14 -0.61 11.03
C ALA A 114 -1.38 0.59 11.57
N GLY A 115 -0.05 0.52 11.59
CA GLY A 115 0.80 1.61 12.06
C GLY A 115 0.71 2.85 11.18
N CYS A 116 0.74 2.72 9.85
CA CYS A 116 0.62 3.86 8.95
C CYS A 116 -0.76 4.54 9.04
N TRP A 117 -1.85 3.76 9.10
CA TRP A 117 -3.19 4.33 9.27
C TRP A 117 -3.33 5.05 10.62
N THR A 118 -2.78 4.46 11.68
CA THR A 118 -2.78 5.07 13.01
C THR A 118 -1.95 6.36 13.02
N TYR A 119 -0.78 6.35 12.38
CA TYR A 119 0.08 7.51 12.23
C TYR A 119 -0.64 8.64 11.48
N TRP A 120 -1.29 8.35 10.34
CA TRP A 120 -2.08 9.36 9.63
C TRP A 120 -3.26 9.87 10.44
N GLY A 121 -3.99 9.00 11.13
CA GLY A 121 -5.08 9.41 12.03
C GLY A 121 -4.59 10.31 13.17
N TRP A 122 -3.42 10.00 13.74
CA TRP A 122 -2.78 10.83 14.76
C TRP A 122 -2.40 12.20 14.22
N LYS A 123 -1.71 12.24 13.07
CA LYS A 123 -1.33 13.50 12.39
C LYS A 123 -2.55 14.34 12.02
N GLY A 124 -3.66 13.69 11.69
CA GLY A 124 -4.94 14.32 11.35
C GLY A 124 -5.79 14.73 12.55
N ASP A 125 -5.32 14.53 13.79
CA ASP A 125 -6.07 14.82 15.03
C ASP A 125 -7.40 14.06 15.12
N TYR A 126 -7.40 12.79 14.70
CA TYR A 126 -8.63 11.97 14.68
C TYR A 126 -8.93 11.31 16.03
N PHE A 127 -7.93 11.11 16.89
CA PHE A 127 -8.08 10.38 18.15
C PHE A 127 -8.28 11.34 19.32
N ASP A 128 -9.19 10.99 20.25
CA ASP A 128 -9.40 11.86 21.43
C ASP A 128 -8.25 11.74 22.44
N THR A 129 -7.60 10.57 22.49
CA THR A 129 -6.45 10.29 23.36
C THR A 129 -5.40 9.41 22.67
N GLU A 130 -4.18 9.37 23.23
CA GLU A 130 -3.15 8.41 22.79
C GLU A 130 -3.56 6.96 23.01
N GLU A 131 -4.38 6.68 24.03
CA GLU A 131 -4.90 5.33 24.26
C GLU A 131 -5.89 4.91 23.17
N ASP A 132 -6.68 5.84 22.62
CA ASP A 132 -7.54 5.54 21.46
C ASP A 132 -6.72 5.20 20.21
N ALA A 133 -5.60 5.88 20.00
CA ALA A 133 -4.67 5.55 18.90
C ALA A 133 -4.03 4.17 19.09
N LYS A 134 -3.61 3.82 20.32
CA LYS A 134 -3.11 2.48 20.65
C LYS A 134 -4.17 1.41 20.45
N ALA A 135 -5.39 1.67 20.92
CA ALA A 135 -6.52 0.76 20.72
C ALA A 135 -6.80 0.54 19.24
N PHE A 136 -6.77 1.60 18.41
CA PHE A 136 -6.97 1.48 16.97
C PHE A 136 -5.88 0.61 16.31
N TYR A 137 -4.61 0.85 16.64
CA TYR A 137 -3.50 0.04 16.16
C TYR A 137 -3.65 -1.43 16.57
N ASP A 138 -3.89 -1.69 17.85
CA ASP A 138 -3.96 -3.03 18.43
C ASP A 138 -5.13 -3.84 17.84
N GLU A 139 -6.32 -3.25 17.76
CA GLU A 139 -7.50 -3.90 17.19
C GLU A 139 -7.28 -4.24 15.71
N LEU A 140 -6.68 -3.34 14.92
CA LEU A 140 -6.35 -3.61 13.52
C LEU A 140 -5.32 -4.72 13.37
N MET A 141 -4.27 -4.73 14.18
CA MET A 141 -3.29 -5.82 14.19
C MET A 141 -3.97 -7.17 14.43
N TYR A 142 -4.86 -7.24 15.43
CA TYR A 142 -5.61 -8.46 15.72
C TYR A 142 -6.56 -8.85 14.58
N MET A 143 -7.34 -7.89 14.07
CA MET A 143 -8.36 -8.14 13.04
C MET A 143 -7.75 -8.59 11.71
N LEU A 144 -6.65 -7.95 11.28
CA LEU A 144 -5.94 -8.34 10.06
C LEU A 144 -5.32 -9.74 10.19
N THR A 145 -4.71 -10.03 11.35
CA THR A 145 -4.08 -11.34 11.62
C THR A 145 -5.11 -12.47 11.61
N ASN A 146 -6.29 -12.26 12.22
CA ASN A 146 -7.37 -13.24 12.27
C ASN A 146 -8.31 -13.21 11.05
N GLN A 147 -7.98 -12.41 10.02
CA GLN A 147 -8.80 -12.26 8.81
C GLN A 147 -10.27 -11.84 9.10
N ILE A 148 -10.49 -11.08 10.19
CA ILE A 148 -11.80 -10.50 10.55
C ILE A 148 -12.16 -9.36 9.58
N ALA A 149 -11.15 -8.62 9.13
CA ALA A 149 -11.29 -7.59 8.12
C ALA A 149 -10.09 -7.61 7.18
N ALA A 150 -10.30 -7.17 5.94
CA ALA A 150 -9.26 -7.01 4.95
C ALA A 150 -9.52 -5.76 4.11
N PRO A 151 -8.56 -4.85 3.92
CA PRO A 151 -8.69 -3.77 2.96
C PRO A 151 -8.57 -4.29 1.52
N ASN A 152 -8.85 -3.40 0.56
CA ASN A 152 -8.63 -3.69 -0.86
C ASN A 152 -7.12 -3.89 -1.19
N SER A 153 -6.83 -4.57 -2.30
CA SER A 153 -5.46 -5.00 -2.66
C SER A 153 -4.40 -3.89 -2.72
N PRO A 154 -4.66 -2.70 -3.30
CA PRO A 154 -3.69 -1.59 -3.28
C PRO A 154 -3.21 -1.16 -1.89
N GLN A 155 -4.06 -1.26 -0.86
CA GLN A 155 -3.62 -1.00 0.51
C GLN A 155 -2.52 -1.98 0.91
N TRP A 156 -2.74 -3.28 0.69
CA TRP A 156 -1.75 -4.31 0.98
C TRP A 156 -0.45 -4.09 0.22
N PHE A 157 -0.47 -3.61 -1.02
CA PHE A 157 0.76 -3.40 -1.79
C PHE A 157 1.57 -2.18 -1.34
N ASN A 158 0.90 -1.06 -1.06
CA ASN A 158 1.56 0.24 -1.04
C ASN A 158 1.57 0.92 0.33
N THR A 159 0.56 0.67 1.17
CA THR A 159 0.38 1.41 2.42
C THR A 159 1.46 1.06 3.44
N GLY A 160 2.02 2.09 4.06
CA GLY A 160 2.96 1.96 5.17
C GLY A 160 4.38 1.56 4.78
N LEU A 161 4.70 1.36 3.50
CA LEU A 161 6.07 1.08 3.07
C LEU A 161 7.03 2.21 3.46
N ASN A 162 6.58 3.47 3.32
CA ASN A 162 7.35 4.61 3.79
C ASN A 162 7.38 4.70 5.33
N TRP A 163 6.23 4.63 5.99
CA TRP A 163 6.17 4.76 7.44
C TRP A 163 6.96 3.67 8.19
N ALA A 164 6.90 2.41 7.74
CA ALA A 164 7.54 1.29 8.42
C ALA A 164 9.02 1.11 8.04
N TYR A 165 9.43 1.54 6.83
CA TYR A 165 10.76 1.20 6.28
C TYR A 165 11.52 2.38 5.67
N GLY A 166 10.92 3.57 5.58
CA GLY A 166 11.50 4.73 4.89
C GLY A 166 11.56 4.57 3.37
N ILE A 167 10.87 3.57 2.80
CA ILE A 167 10.90 3.33 1.36
C ILE A 167 10.22 4.49 0.64
N THR A 168 10.92 5.04 -0.34
CA THR A 168 10.42 6.06 -1.27
C THR A 168 10.57 5.57 -2.71
N GLY A 169 10.21 6.40 -3.68
CA GLY A 169 10.40 6.09 -5.09
C GLY A 169 10.06 7.30 -5.96
N PRO A 170 10.42 7.30 -7.24
CA PRO A 170 10.10 8.42 -8.12
C PRO A 170 8.59 8.66 -8.17
N SER A 171 8.17 9.92 -8.08
CA SER A 171 6.77 10.29 -8.26
C SER A 171 6.23 9.74 -9.58
N GLN A 172 5.02 9.21 -9.53
CA GLN A 172 4.34 8.63 -10.69
C GLN A 172 3.08 9.42 -11.06
N GLY A 173 2.94 10.65 -10.56
CA GLY A 173 1.83 11.54 -10.92
C GLY A 173 0.49 11.17 -10.29
N HIS A 174 0.48 10.54 -9.12
CA HIS A 174 -0.74 10.40 -8.31
C HIS A 174 -0.88 11.61 -7.38
N TYR A 175 -2.12 11.83 -6.93
CA TYR A 175 -2.50 12.93 -6.08
C TYR A 175 -3.06 12.40 -4.76
N PHE A 176 -2.96 13.22 -3.72
CA PHE A 176 -3.59 13.00 -2.44
C PHE A 176 -4.27 14.30 -1.98
N VAL A 177 -5.19 14.21 -1.04
CA VAL A 177 -5.75 15.40 -0.38
C VAL A 177 -4.95 15.65 0.88
N ASP A 178 -4.27 16.80 0.94
CA ASP A 178 -3.50 17.18 2.12
C ASP A 178 -4.48 17.46 3.27
N TYR A 179 -4.31 16.75 4.40
CA TYR A 179 -5.28 16.77 5.49
C TYR A 179 -5.38 18.14 6.20
N LYS A 180 -4.34 18.97 6.12
CA LYS A 180 -4.33 20.31 6.74
C LYS A 180 -5.00 21.34 5.85
N THR A 181 -4.55 21.43 4.61
CA THR A 181 -4.99 22.43 3.63
C THR A 181 -6.27 22.03 2.90
N ARG A 182 -6.62 20.73 2.93
CA ARG A 182 -7.73 20.10 2.21
C ARG A 182 -7.64 20.27 0.69
N LYS A 183 -6.45 20.55 0.16
CA LYS A 183 -6.21 20.72 -1.27
C LYS A 183 -5.68 19.43 -1.88
N MET A 184 -6.15 19.15 -3.09
CA MET A 184 -5.56 18.11 -3.92
C MET A 184 -4.12 18.52 -4.27
N THR A 185 -3.17 17.68 -3.90
CA THR A 185 -1.74 17.93 -4.01
C THR A 185 -1.09 16.76 -4.73
N GLN A 186 -0.18 17.05 -5.65
CA GLN A 186 0.59 16.01 -6.32
C GLN A 186 1.60 15.40 -5.36
N SER A 187 1.69 14.07 -5.33
CA SER A 187 2.68 13.40 -4.47
C SER A 187 4.10 13.62 -4.98
N SER A 188 5.01 13.94 -4.06
CA SER A 188 6.45 14.11 -4.32
C SER A 188 7.17 12.80 -4.61
N ASP A 189 6.63 11.66 -4.14
CA ASP A 189 7.23 10.34 -4.27
C ASP A 189 6.17 9.23 -4.29
N ALA A 190 6.62 7.99 -4.50
CA ALA A 190 5.76 6.83 -4.68
C ALA A 190 5.01 6.33 -3.42
N TYR A 191 5.53 6.57 -2.21
CA TYR A 191 5.13 5.81 -1.02
C TYR A 191 4.90 6.63 0.26
N THR A 192 5.27 7.91 0.31
CA THR A 192 4.90 8.79 1.43
C THR A 192 3.39 9.01 1.48
N HIS A 193 2.77 9.25 0.32
CA HIS A 193 1.32 9.27 0.11
C HIS A 193 0.95 8.29 -1.01
N PRO A 194 1.00 6.97 -0.73
CA PRO A 194 0.88 5.95 -1.75
C PRO A 194 -0.51 5.94 -2.39
N GLN A 195 -0.64 5.36 -3.60
CA GLN A 195 -1.93 5.06 -4.22
C GLN A 195 -2.58 3.84 -3.56
N PRO A 196 -3.63 3.99 -2.73
CA PRO A 196 -4.09 2.90 -1.86
C PRO A 196 -5.58 2.57 -2.13
N HIS A 197 -6.13 3.04 -3.24
CA HIS A 197 -7.53 2.85 -3.63
C HIS A 197 -7.63 1.94 -4.84
N ALA A 198 -8.62 1.05 -4.86
CA ALA A 198 -8.77 0.08 -5.94
C ALA A 198 -9.62 0.56 -7.11
N CYS A 199 -10.49 1.57 -6.92
CA CYS A 199 -11.52 1.91 -7.91
C CYS A 199 -11.47 3.40 -8.24
N PHE A 200 -11.43 3.70 -9.54
CA PHE A 200 -11.47 5.06 -10.06
C PHE A 200 -12.50 5.18 -11.18
N ILE A 201 -13.12 6.36 -11.29
CA ILE A 201 -13.96 6.74 -12.42
C ILE A 201 -13.32 7.96 -13.07
N GLN A 202 -13.15 7.93 -14.38
CA GLN A 202 -12.55 9.01 -15.15
C GLN A 202 -13.48 9.52 -16.24
N SER A 203 -13.27 10.76 -16.65
CA SER A 203 -13.87 11.37 -17.84
C SER A 203 -12.78 11.63 -18.87
N VAL A 204 -13.19 11.66 -20.14
CA VAL A 204 -12.36 12.06 -21.26
C VAL A 204 -13.08 13.12 -22.07
N SER A 205 -12.33 14.15 -22.47
CA SER A 205 -12.80 15.18 -23.39
C SER A 205 -12.51 14.74 -24.82
N ASP A 206 -13.31 15.21 -25.77
CA ASP A 206 -13.15 14.95 -27.20
C ASP A 206 -11.98 15.74 -27.82
N ASP A 207 -10.79 15.42 -27.31
CA ASP A 207 -9.49 15.98 -27.67
C ASP A 207 -8.46 14.84 -27.71
N LEU A 208 -7.55 14.86 -28.69
CA LEU A 208 -6.60 13.76 -28.85
C LEU A 208 -5.44 13.81 -27.85
N VAL A 209 -4.81 14.97 -27.64
CA VAL A 209 -3.45 15.07 -27.04
C VAL A 209 -3.33 16.00 -25.85
N ASN A 210 -4.31 16.87 -25.60
CA ASN A 210 -4.28 17.80 -24.49
C ASN A 210 -4.68 17.13 -23.17
N GLU A 211 -4.44 17.82 -22.06
CA GLU A 211 -4.83 17.37 -20.72
C GLU A 211 -6.35 17.11 -20.67
N GLY A 212 -6.73 15.95 -20.11
CA GLY A 212 -8.12 15.50 -20.12
C GLY A 212 -8.59 14.87 -21.44
N GLY A 213 -7.76 14.84 -22.49
CA GLY A 213 -8.03 14.17 -23.76
C GLY A 213 -7.72 12.66 -23.75
N ILE A 214 -7.80 12.04 -24.93
CA ILE A 214 -7.70 10.58 -25.12
C ILE A 214 -6.33 10.04 -24.71
N MET A 215 -5.24 10.66 -25.18
CA MET A 215 -3.89 10.18 -24.86
C MET A 215 -3.52 10.45 -23.39
N ASP A 216 -4.03 11.52 -22.79
CA ASP A 216 -3.85 11.78 -21.36
C ASP A 216 -4.61 10.73 -20.51
N LEU A 217 -5.85 10.38 -20.90
CA LEU A 217 -6.60 9.30 -20.24
C LEU A 217 -5.79 8.01 -20.23
N TRP A 218 -5.22 7.59 -21.36
CA TRP A 218 -4.38 6.39 -21.44
C TRP A 218 -3.22 6.40 -20.45
N VAL A 219 -2.51 7.53 -20.35
CA VAL A 219 -1.40 7.68 -19.40
C VAL A 219 -1.90 7.62 -17.95
N ARG A 220 -3.03 8.26 -17.65
CA ARG A 220 -3.65 8.24 -16.32
C ARG A 220 -4.10 6.83 -15.92
N GLU A 221 -4.76 6.10 -16.80
CA GLU A 221 -5.17 4.71 -16.56
C GLU A 221 -3.95 3.80 -16.35
N ALA A 222 -2.90 3.92 -17.18
CA ALA A 222 -1.66 3.17 -17.02
C ALA A 222 -1.00 3.39 -15.65
N ARG A 223 -1.02 4.64 -15.15
CA ARG A 223 -0.53 4.96 -13.79
C ARG A 223 -1.35 4.24 -12.71
N LEU A 224 -2.68 4.16 -12.85
CA LEU A 224 -3.53 3.44 -11.91
C LEU A 224 -3.22 1.93 -11.91
N PHE A 225 -3.10 1.31 -13.08
CA PHE A 225 -2.79 -0.12 -13.20
C PHE A 225 -1.45 -0.46 -12.57
N LYS A 226 -0.44 0.40 -12.73
CA LYS A 226 0.90 0.23 -12.14
C LYS A 226 0.86 0.01 -10.62
N TYR A 227 -0.10 0.60 -9.92
CA TYR A 227 -0.25 0.49 -8.47
C TYR A 227 -1.33 -0.50 -8.02
N GLY A 228 -1.89 -1.27 -8.96
CA GLY A 228 -2.90 -2.30 -8.69
C GLY A 228 -4.34 -1.77 -8.60
N SER A 229 -4.60 -0.56 -9.10
CA SER A 229 -5.93 0.04 -9.14
C SER A 229 -6.63 -0.25 -10.47
N GLY A 230 -7.95 -0.41 -10.45
CA GLY A 230 -8.82 -0.45 -11.61
C GLY A 230 -9.48 0.90 -11.88
N THR A 231 -9.93 1.10 -13.11
CA THR A 231 -10.55 2.34 -13.59
C THR A 231 -11.67 2.03 -14.57
N GLY A 232 -12.74 2.82 -14.51
CA GLY A 232 -13.77 2.89 -15.54
C GLY A 232 -13.83 4.32 -16.09
N SER A 233 -14.04 4.46 -17.38
CA SER A 233 -13.99 5.76 -18.06
C SER A 233 -15.28 6.02 -18.82
N ASN A 234 -15.84 7.22 -18.68
CA ASN A 234 -17.00 7.64 -19.43
C ASN A 234 -16.55 8.28 -20.75
N PHE A 235 -16.88 7.61 -21.86
CA PHE A 235 -16.51 8.00 -23.22
C PHE A 235 -17.63 8.73 -23.97
N SER A 236 -18.74 9.07 -23.31
CA SER A 236 -19.94 9.63 -23.98
C SER A 236 -19.70 10.99 -24.66
N GLU A 237 -18.66 11.71 -24.24
CA GLU A 237 -18.26 12.99 -24.85
C GLU A 237 -17.51 12.81 -26.18
N LEU A 238 -16.95 11.62 -26.46
CA LEU A 238 -16.20 11.40 -27.69
C LEU A 238 -17.14 11.38 -28.90
N ARG A 239 -16.77 12.13 -29.93
CA ARG A 239 -17.57 12.24 -31.15
C ARG A 239 -17.72 10.90 -31.86
N GLY A 240 -18.87 10.71 -32.52
CA GLY A 240 -19.18 9.50 -33.26
C GLY A 240 -18.28 9.28 -34.49
N SER A 241 -18.33 8.06 -35.03
CA SER A 241 -17.66 7.74 -36.29
C SER A 241 -18.20 8.61 -37.43
N ASN A 242 -17.32 9.02 -38.33
CA ASN A 242 -17.62 9.91 -39.47
C ASN A 242 -17.96 11.38 -39.13
N GLU A 243 -17.95 11.78 -37.87
CA GLU A 243 -18.12 13.19 -37.49
C GLU A 243 -16.92 14.04 -37.93
N PRO A 244 -17.13 15.32 -38.31
CA PRO A 244 -16.08 16.16 -38.87
C PRO A 244 -14.98 16.51 -37.85
N LEU A 245 -13.74 16.62 -38.33
CA LEU A 245 -12.58 17.10 -37.55
C LEU A 245 -12.20 18.52 -37.97
N SER A 246 -11.70 19.33 -37.03
CA SER A 246 -11.31 20.72 -37.28
C SER A 246 -10.17 20.87 -38.31
N GLY A 247 -9.24 19.92 -38.33
CA GLY A 247 -8.13 19.87 -39.31
C GLY A 247 -8.51 19.28 -40.67
N GLY A 248 -9.77 18.94 -40.91
CA GLY A 248 -10.23 18.16 -42.05
C GLY A 248 -10.18 16.65 -41.80
N GLY A 249 -10.95 15.90 -42.59
CA GLY A 249 -11.15 14.46 -42.38
C GLY A 249 -12.33 14.15 -41.45
N LYS A 250 -12.35 12.92 -40.96
CA LYS A 250 -13.46 12.35 -40.20
C LYS A 250 -12.95 11.57 -38.98
N SER A 251 -13.71 11.63 -37.89
CA SER A 251 -13.44 10.85 -36.68
C SER A 251 -13.56 9.36 -36.92
N SER A 252 -12.73 8.58 -36.25
CA SER A 252 -12.85 7.12 -36.17
C SER A 252 -14.07 6.69 -35.35
N GLY A 253 -14.49 7.50 -34.37
CA GLY A 253 -15.38 7.07 -33.29
C GLY A 253 -14.62 6.40 -32.15
N LEU A 254 -15.36 5.93 -31.14
CA LEU A 254 -14.79 5.29 -29.94
C LEU A 254 -14.23 3.87 -30.19
N MET A 255 -14.89 3.09 -31.06
CA MET A 255 -14.57 1.69 -31.40
C MET A 255 -14.05 1.60 -32.83
#